data_AF-A0A1V6NJF6-F1
#
_entry.id   AF-A0A1V6NJF6-F1
#
_cell.length_a   1.000
_cell.length_b   1.000
_cell.length_c   1.000
_cell.angle_alpha   90.00
_cell.angle_beta   90.00
_cell.angle_gamma   90.00
#
_symmetry.space_group_name_H-M   'P 1'
#
loop_
_entity.id
_entity.type
_entity.pdbx_description
1 polymer ?
#
loop_
_entity_poly.entity_id
_entity_poly.type
_entity_poly.pdbx_seq_one_letter_code
_entity_poly.pdbx_strand_id
1 'polypeptide(L)'
;MELEYPYDPSRPLPDITLEYQYKLSNCPGKTIIGVRIAFPPNGAAAPHRHGTASVTGYVISGTVHNKMNNDPVKLYSTGGTWYEAPGCHHRISDNASKTEPAVMLANVIVDTDVFERDGIDAIIQTDKEYL
;
A
#
# COMPACT_ATOMS: atom_id res chain seq x y z
N MET A 1 -20.00 -9.01 -12.38
CA MET A 1 -20.18 -7.65 -11.84
C MET A 1 -18.85 -7.25 -11.26
N GLU A 2 -18.16 -6.30 -11.88
CA GLU A 2 -16.99 -5.69 -11.27
C GLU A 2 -17.43 -4.99 -10.00
N LEU A 3 -16.74 -5.25 -8.88
CA LEU A 3 -16.88 -4.44 -7.68
C LEU A 3 -16.26 -3.07 -8.00
N GLU A 4 -17.06 -2.16 -8.55
CA GLU A 4 -16.75 -0.73 -8.50
C GLU A 4 -17.12 -0.25 -7.11
N TYR A 5 -16.18 -0.38 -6.19
CA TYR A 5 -16.29 0.21 -4.86
C TYR A 5 -15.59 1.58 -4.94
N PRO A 6 -16.32 2.69 -5.12
CA PRO A 6 -15.72 4.00 -4.97
C PRO A 6 -15.15 4.11 -3.55
N TYR A 7 -13.97 4.70 -3.42
CA TYR A 7 -13.38 4.95 -2.11
C TYR A 7 -14.33 5.82 -1.27
N ASP A 8 -14.60 5.39 -0.05
CA ASP A 8 -15.43 6.10 0.91
C ASP A 8 -14.53 6.71 1.99
N PRO A 9 -14.32 8.04 1.98
CA PRO A 9 -13.43 8.71 2.93
C PRO A 9 -13.97 8.71 4.36
N SER A 10 -15.22 8.28 4.60
CA SER A 10 -15.75 8.11 5.96
C SER A 10 -15.28 6.82 6.62
N ARG A 11 -14.70 5.89 5.86
CA ARG A 11 -14.13 4.65 6.39
C ARG A 11 -12.89 4.96 7.23
N PRO A 12 -12.65 4.21 8.32
CA PRO A 12 -11.47 4.43 9.15
C PRO A 12 -10.17 4.25 8.34
N LEU A 13 -9.19 5.11 8.58
CA LEU A 13 -7.86 4.97 7.98
C LEU A 13 -7.09 3.84 8.67
N PRO A 14 -6.19 3.14 7.95
CA PRO A 14 -5.24 2.25 8.58
C PRO A 14 -4.22 3.01 9.42
N ASP A 15 -3.73 2.36 10.47
CA ASP A 15 -2.50 2.79 11.14
C ASP A 15 -1.28 2.37 10.30
N ILE A 16 -0.36 3.29 10.10
CA ILE A 16 0.81 3.13 9.23
C ILE A 16 2.06 3.31 10.08
N THR A 17 2.87 2.27 10.17
CA THR A 17 4.13 2.27 10.93
C THR A 17 5.30 1.96 10.01
N LEU A 18 6.35 2.79 10.04
CA LEU A 18 7.63 2.46 9.41
C LEU A 18 8.40 1.51 10.34
N GLU A 19 8.52 0.26 9.93
CA GLU A 19 9.16 -0.80 10.71
C GLU A 19 10.68 -0.77 10.55
N TYR A 20 11.15 -0.48 9.34
CA TYR A 20 12.57 -0.39 9.05
C TYR A 20 12.84 0.45 7.81
N GLN A 21 14.08 0.94 7.70
CA GLN A 21 14.59 1.69 6.56
C GLN A 21 16.09 1.43 6.42
N TYR A 22 16.52 0.96 5.25
CA TYR A 22 17.93 0.69 4.97
C TYR A 22 18.33 1.12 3.57
N LYS A 23 19.50 1.74 3.42
CA LYS A 23 20.16 1.88 2.11
C LYS A 23 20.69 0.51 1.69
N LEU A 24 20.38 0.07 0.47
CA LEU A 24 20.80 -1.25 -0.02
C LEU A 24 22.22 -1.18 -0.57
N SER A 25 23.19 -1.77 0.14
CA SER A 25 24.60 -1.72 -0.25
C SER A 25 24.90 -2.45 -1.57
N ASN A 26 24.18 -3.53 -1.87
CA ASN A 26 24.26 -4.28 -3.11
C ASN A 26 23.35 -3.72 -4.22
N CYS A 27 22.57 -2.68 -3.95
CA CYS A 27 21.78 -1.94 -4.94
C CYS A 27 22.00 -0.43 -4.74
N PRO A 28 23.19 0.10 -5.11
CA PRO A 28 23.52 1.51 -4.87
C PRO A 28 22.47 2.47 -5.42
N GLY A 29 22.14 3.50 -4.63
CA GLY A 29 21.09 4.48 -4.97
C GLY A 29 19.67 4.03 -4.64
N LYS A 30 19.48 2.85 -4.05
CA LYS A 30 18.16 2.37 -3.58
C LYS A 30 18.08 2.30 -2.06
N THR A 31 16.91 2.65 -1.54
CA THR A 31 16.51 2.46 -0.15
C THR A 31 15.37 1.46 -0.09
N ILE A 32 15.45 0.49 0.81
CA ILE A 32 14.31 -0.36 1.19
C ILE A 32 13.65 0.19 2.45
N ILE A 33 12.32 0.19 2.46
CA ILE A 33 11.49 0.62 3.58
C ILE A 33 10.44 -0.45 3.85
N GLY A 34 10.33 -0.88 5.10
CA GLY A 34 9.27 -1.75 5.56
C GLY A 34 8.17 -0.93 6.21
N VAL A 35 6.95 -1.07 5.71
CA VAL A 35 5.77 -0.37 6.23
C VAL A 35 4.77 -1.40 6.70
N ARG A 36 4.42 -1.38 8.00
CA ARG A 36 3.29 -2.14 8.52
C ARG A 36 2.03 -1.29 8.39
N ILE A 37 1.01 -1.87 7.76
CA ILE A 37 -0.30 -1.26 7.58
C ILE A 37 -1.31 -2.11 8.35
N ALA A 38 -1.87 -1.53 9.41
CA ALA A 38 -2.87 -2.16 10.27
C ALA A 38 -4.23 -1.52 10.01
N PHE A 39 -5.09 -2.24 9.29
CA PHE A 39 -6.45 -1.79 9.06
C PHE A 39 -7.35 -2.16 10.24
N PRO A 40 -8.10 -1.19 10.81
CA PRO A 40 -9.23 -1.53 11.67
C PRO A 40 -10.33 -2.24 10.85
N PRO A 41 -11.35 -2.82 11.50
CA PRO A 41 -12.54 -3.32 10.81
C PRO A 41 -13.12 -2.26 9.86
N ASN A 42 -13.44 -2.68 8.63
CA ASN A 42 -13.93 -1.82 7.54
C ASN A 42 -12.98 -0.69 7.11
N GLY A 43 -11.73 -0.67 7.57
CA GLY A 43 -10.78 0.40 7.24
C GLY A 43 -10.34 0.39 5.77
N ALA A 44 -9.99 1.56 5.22
CA ALA A 44 -9.55 1.72 3.84
C ALA A 44 -8.50 2.83 3.71
N ALA A 45 -7.51 2.60 2.85
CA ALA A 45 -6.58 3.63 2.40
C ALA A 45 -7.10 4.29 1.13
N ALA A 46 -6.86 5.60 0.98
CA ALA A 46 -7.23 6.34 -0.21
C ALA A 46 -6.46 5.83 -1.45
N PRO A 47 -7.06 5.88 -2.64
CA PRO A 47 -6.37 5.61 -3.90
C PRO A 47 -5.12 6.47 -4.06
N HIS A 48 -4.01 5.85 -4.45
CA HIS A 48 -2.72 6.53 -4.55
C HIS A 48 -1.79 5.88 -5.56
N ARG A 49 -0.73 6.60 -5.94
CA ARG A 49 0.34 6.09 -6.81
C ARG A 49 1.66 5.90 -6.09
N HIS A 50 2.40 4.89 -6.53
CA HIS A 50 3.74 4.57 -6.05
C HIS A 50 4.86 5.13 -6.95
N GLY A 51 4.79 6.42 -7.28
CA GLY A 51 5.87 7.22 -7.90
C GLY A 51 6.90 6.43 -8.72
N THR A 52 8.16 6.40 -8.27
CA THR A 52 9.23 5.53 -8.82
C THR A 52 9.43 4.25 -7.99
N ALA A 53 8.60 4.04 -6.97
CA ALA A 53 8.76 2.99 -5.98
C ALA A 53 8.21 1.65 -6.47
N SER A 54 8.98 0.58 -6.24
CA SER A 54 8.51 -0.80 -6.35
C SER A 54 7.99 -1.26 -5.00
N VAL A 55 6.80 -1.87 -4.94
CA VAL A 55 6.20 -2.35 -3.70
C VAL A 55 5.85 -3.82 -3.79
N THR A 56 6.17 -4.60 -2.76
CA THR A 56 5.59 -5.94 -2.55
C THR A 56 4.71 -5.91 -1.32
N GLY A 57 3.47 -6.37 -1.44
CA GLY A 57 2.58 -6.58 -0.31
C GLY A 57 2.62 -8.01 0.20
N TYR A 58 2.49 -8.19 1.51
CA TYR A 58 2.33 -9.48 2.18
C TYR A 58 1.28 -9.35 3.29
N VAL A 59 0.23 -10.20 3.28
CA VAL A 59 -0.79 -10.21 4.33
C VAL A 59 -0.29 -10.98 5.55
N ILE A 60 -0.09 -10.28 6.67
CA ILE A 60 0.30 -10.88 7.95
C ILE A 60 -0.91 -11.55 8.61
N SER A 61 -2.06 -10.89 8.62
CA SER A 61 -3.31 -11.42 9.19
C SER A 61 -4.55 -10.79 8.57
N GLY A 62 -5.68 -11.48 8.66
CA GLY A 62 -6.96 -10.99 8.15
C GLY A 62 -7.09 -11.17 6.64
N THR A 63 -7.85 -10.30 5.99
CA THR A 63 -8.10 -10.36 4.55
C THR A 63 -8.31 -8.95 3.99
N VAL A 64 -7.68 -8.65 2.86
CA VAL A 64 -7.69 -7.33 2.22
C VAL A 64 -8.11 -7.40 0.76
N HIS A 65 -8.83 -6.38 0.30
CA HIS A 65 -9.04 -6.14 -1.13
C HIS A 65 -7.91 -5.28 -1.67
N ASN A 66 -7.38 -5.67 -2.83
CA ASN A 66 -6.39 -4.90 -3.57
C ASN A 66 -6.81 -4.77 -5.03
N LYS A 67 -6.69 -3.57 -5.60
CA LYS A 67 -6.89 -3.28 -7.03
C LYS A 67 -5.75 -2.43 -7.54
N MET A 68 -4.91 -3.00 -8.39
CA MET A 68 -3.80 -2.31 -9.01
C MET A 68 -4.20 -1.89 -10.43
N ASN A 69 -3.94 -0.63 -10.79
CA ASN A 69 -4.18 -0.08 -12.11
C ASN A 69 -5.62 -0.34 -12.59
N ASN A 70 -5.79 -1.02 -13.72
CA ASN A 70 -7.10 -1.39 -14.26
C ASN A 70 -7.37 -2.89 -14.11
N ASP A 71 -6.59 -3.59 -13.27
CA ASP A 71 -6.81 -5.01 -13.01
C ASP A 71 -8.11 -5.22 -12.21
N PRO A 72 -8.68 -6.44 -12.25
CA PRO A 72 -9.79 -6.80 -11.37
C PRO A 72 -9.39 -6.68 -9.89
N VAL A 73 -10.38 -6.37 -9.03
CA VAL A 73 -10.20 -6.44 -7.58
C VAL A 73 -9.84 -7.87 -7.19
N LYS A 74 -8.80 -8.01 -6.36
CA LYS A 74 -8.36 -9.29 -5.79
C LYS A 74 -8.50 -9.27 -4.29
N LEU A 75 -8.94 -10.41 -3.74
CA LEU A 75 -9.01 -10.66 -2.32
C LEU A 75 -7.76 -11.44 -1.90
N TYR A 76 -7.02 -10.94 -0.92
CA TYR A 76 -5.84 -11.61 -0.38
C TYR A 76 -6.05 -11.91 1.10
N SER A 77 -5.97 -13.18 1.49
CA SER A 77 -5.96 -13.63 2.88
C SER A 77 -4.54 -13.75 3.41
N THR A 78 -4.38 -14.05 4.71
CA THR A 78 -3.08 -14.34 5.35
C THR A 78 -2.15 -15.18 4.47
N GLY A 79 -0.92 -14.71 4.29
CA GLY A 79 0.09 -15.33 3.42
C GLY A 79 0.00 -14.92 1.95
N GLY A 80 -1.05 -14.21 1.55
CA GLY A 80 -1.21 -13.66 0.20
C GLY A 80 -0.20 -12.56 -0.10
N THR A 81 0.24 -12.49 -1.35
CA THR A 81 1.23 -11.52 -1.83
C THR A 81 0.87 -10.93 -3.19
N TRP A 82 1.41 -9.74 -3.44
CA TRP A 82 1.34 -9.09 -4.75
C TRP A 82 2.54 -8.17 -4.97
N TYR A 83 2.69 -7.71 -6.21
CA TYR A 83 3.70 -6.76 -6.62
C TYR A 83 3.04 -5.55 -7.29
N GLU A 84 3.56 -4.38 -6.97
CA GLU A 84 3.20 -3.10 -7.55
C GLU A 84 4.46 -2.51 -8.18
N ALA A 85 4.45 -2.44 -9.51
CA ALA A 85 5.57 -1.88 -10.25
C ALA A 85 5.67 -0.35 -10.04
N PRO A 86 6.84 0.27 -10.33
CA PRO A 86 6.97 1.72 -10.33
C PRO A 86 5.85 2.40 -11.10
N GLY A 87 5.23 3.40 -10.47
CA GLY A 87 4.09 4.13 -11.04
C GLY A 87 2.74 3.41 -10.95
N CYS A 88 2.67 2.25 -10.29
CA CYS A 88 1.41 1.55 -10.02
C CYS A 88 0.42 2.49 -9.35
N HIS A 89 -0.82 2.46 -9.84
CA HIS A 89 -1.96 3.11 -9.20
C HIS A 89 -2.71 2.09 -8.34
N HIS A 90 -2.52 2.17 -7.02
CA HIS A 90 -3.24 1.35 -6.07
C HIS A 90 -4.64 1.97 -5.83
N ARG A 91 -5.64 1.45 -6.54
CA ARG A 91 -7.00 2.01 -6.58
C ARG A 91 -7.91 1.55 -5.44
N ILE A 92 -7.71 0.35 -4.92
CA ILE A 92 -8.46 -0.17 -3.78
C ILE A 92 -7.46 -0.83 -2.87
N SER A 93 -7.39 -0.40 -1.62
CA SER A 93 -6.63 -1.05 -0.55
C SER A 93 -7.45 -0.96 0.72
N ASP A 94 -8.13 -2.04 1.07
CA ASP A 94 -9.04 -2.02 2.22
C ASP A 94 -9.14 -3.36 2.95
N ASN A 95 -9.62 -3.29 4.19
CA ASN A 95 -10.00 -4.46 4.96
C ASN A 95 -11.34 -5.01 4.47
N ALA A 96 -11.32 -6.26 4.04
CA ALA A 96 -12.50 -6.95 3.54
C ALA A 96 -13.50 -7.30 4.65
N SER A 97 -13.06 -7.31 5.91
CA SER A 97 -13.91 -7.61 7.06
C SER A 97 -14.49 -6.33 7.67
N LYS A 98 -15.78 -6.40 8.04
CA LYS A 98 -16.47 -5.33 8.77
C LYS A 98 -16.34 -5.44 10.29
N THR A 99 -15.82 -6.56 10.80
CA THR A 99 -15.80 -6.85 12.24
C THR A 99 -14.40 -7.17 12.76
N GLU A 100 -13.52 -7.71 11.91
CA GLU A 100 -12.16 -8.13 12.29
C GLU A 100 -11.11 -7.20 11.68
N PRO A 101 -9.98 -6.94 12.35
CA PRO A 101 -8.87 -6.18 11.79
C PRO A 101 -8.07 -7.01 10.76
N ALA A 102 -7.26 -6.32 9.95
CA ALA A 102 -6.31 -6.93 9.04
C ALA A 102 -4.95 -6.23 9.13
N VAL A 103 -3.86 -6.97 8.95
CA VAL A 103 -2.50 -6.43 8.97
C VAL A 103 -1.73 -6.92 7.75
N MET A 104 -1.04 -6.00 7.08
CA MET A 104 -0.12 -6.32 5.99
C MET A 104 1.21 -5.59 6.16
N LEU A 105 2.24 -6.13 5.51
CA LEU A 105 3.55 -5.51 5.36
C LEU A 105 3.75 -5.15 3.89
N ALA A 106 4.09 -3.89 3.64
CA ALA A 106 4.58 -3.42 2.35
C ALA A 106 6.10 -3.27 2.43
N ASN A 107 6.84 -3.95 1.56
CA ASN A 107 8.26 -3.66 1.34
C ASN A 107 8.36 -2.75 0.12
N VAL A 108 8.93 -1.57 0.33
CA VAL A 108 9.05 -0.52 -0.68
C VAL A 108 10.52 -0.37 -1.04
N ILE A 109 10.83 -0.39 -2.33
CA ILE A 109 12.15 -0.05 -2.87
C ILE A 109 12.00 1.22 -3.69
N VAL A 110 12.73 2.27 -3.29
CA VAL A 110 12.65 3.60 -3.88
C VAL A 110 14.05 4.16 -4.13
N ASP A 111 14.17 5.12 -5.04
CA ASP A 111 15.41 5.89 -5.20
C ASP A 111 15.76 6.62 -3.89
N THR A 112 17.00 6.47 -3.44
CA THR A 112 17.46 7.03 -2.17
C THR A 112 17.35 8.55 -2.14
N ASP A 113 17.77 9.23 -3.21
CA ASP A 113 17.73 10.68 -3.31
C ASP A 113 16.29 11.23 -3.39
N VAL A 114 15.39 10.51 -4.08
CA VAL A 114 13.96 10.84 -4.12
C VAL A 114 13.34 10.71 -2.73
N PHE A 115 13.59 9.62 -2.02
CA PHE A 115 13.05 9.43 -0.67
C PHE A 115 13.65 10.41 0.35
N GLU A 116 14.95 10.71 0.28
CA GLU A 116 15.58 11.71 1.15
C GLU A 116 15.03 13.12 0.93
N ARG A 117 14.61 13.43 -0.31
CA ARG A 117 14.02 14.73 -0.66
C ARG A 117 12.55 14.83 -0.28
N ASP A 118 11.74 13.83 -0.65
CA ASP A 118 10.27 13.91 -0.62
C ASP A 118 9.65 13.09 0.52
N GLY A 119 10.43 12.28 1.24
CA GLY A 119 9.94 11.46 2.35
C GLY A 119 8.84 10.49 1.91
N ILE A 120 7.74 10.41 2.68
CA ILE A 120 6.64 9.49 2.40
C ILE A 120 5.91 9.80 1.08
N ASP A 121 5.95 11.06 0.63
CA ASP A 121 5.32 11.49 -0.63
C ASP A 121 6.04 10.92 -1.87
N ALA A 122 7.29 10.44 -1.70
CA ALA A 122 7.98 9.63 -2.72
C ALA A 122 7.30 8.27 -2.95
N ILE A 123 6.61 7.76 -1.93
CA ILE A 123 6.03 6.42 -1.90
C ILE A 123 4.54 6.46 -2.12
N ILE A 124 3.83 7.41 -1.50
CA ILE A 124 2.37 7.50 -1.52
C ILE A 124 1.99 8.86 -2.09
N GLN A 125 1.47 8.84 -3.32
CA GLN A 125 0.94 10.01 -3.99
C GLN A 125 -0.57 9.88 -4.07
N THR A 126 -1.27 10.30 -3.01
CA THR A 126 -2.74 10.21 -2.94
C THR A 126 -3.39 10.97 -4.08
N ASP A 127 -4.40 10.36 -4.69
CA ASP A 127 -5.13 10.96 -5.80
C ASP A 127 -5.82 12.25 -5.33
N LYS A 128 -5.65 13.33 -6.11
CA LYS A 128 -6.05 14.71 -5.71
C LYS A 128 -7.51 14.86 -5.34
N GLU A 129 -8.38 13.97 -5.82
CA GLU A 129 -9.81 13.96 -5.50
C GLU A 129 -10.10 13.50 -4.05
N TYR A 130 -9.11 12.94 -3.35
CA TYR A 130 -9.21 12.45 -1.97
C TYR A 130 -8.28 13.17 -0.98
N LEU A 131 -7.72 14.32 -1.37
CA LEU A 131 -6.90 15.20 -0.52
C LEU A 131 -7.75 16.22 0.25
#